data_AF-A0A0D9SFZ4-F1
#
_entry.id   AF-A0A0D9SFZ4-F1
#
_cell.length_a   1.000
_cell.length_b   1.000
_cell.length_c   1.000
_cell.angle_alpha   90.00
_cell.angle_beta   90.00
_cell.angle_gamma   90.00
#
_symmetry.space_group_name_H-M   'P 1'
#
loop_
_entity.id
_entity.type
_entity.pdbx_description
1 polymer ?
#
loop_
_entity_poly.entity_id
_entity_poly.type
_entity_poly.pdbx_seq_one_letter_code
_entity_poly.pdbx_strand_id
1 'polypeptide(L)'
;ESCKLRGLHHRNLLPITHVCIEEGEKPMVILPYMNWGNLKLFLRQCKLVEANNPQAISQQDLVHMAIQIACGMSYLARREVIHKDLAARNCVIDDTLQVKITDNALSRDLFPMDYHCLGDNENRPVRWMALESLVNNEFSSASDVAPPCGAALFGVS
;
A
#
# COMPACT_ATOMS: atom_id res chain seq x y z
N GLU A 1 -3.24 -0.08 -14.27
CA GLU A 1 -3.02 -0.71 -12.94
C GLU A 1 -4.19 -0.47 -11.97
N SER A 2 -4.92 0.64 -12.11
CA SER A 2 -5.94 1.10 -11.15
C SER A 2 -7.13 0.13 -10.95
N CYS A 3 -7.47 -0.69 -11.94
CA CYS A 3 -8.57 -1.67 -11.83
C CYS A 3 -8.26 -2.90 -10.96
N LYS A 4 -7.09 -3.02 -10.33
CA LYS A 4 -6.64 -4.21 -9.60
C LYS A 4 -7.62 -4.65 -8.50
N LEU A 5 -8.25 -3.70 -7.82
CA LEU A 5 -9.20 -3.96 -6.73
C LEU A 5 -10.67 -3.86 -7.19
N ARG A 6 -10.94 -3.70 -8.49
CA ARG A 6 -12.30 -3.48 -9.00
C ARG A 6 -13.20 -4.69 -8.70
N GLY A 7 -14.40 -4.43 -8.18
CA GLY A 7 -15.37 -5.47 -7.82
C GLY A 7 -15.08 -6.20 -6.49
N LEU A 8 -14.03 -5.78 -5.77
CA LEU A 8 -13.71 -6.31 -4.44
C LEU A 8 -14.36 -5.45 -3.36
N HIS A 9 -15.04 -6.10 -2.41
CA HIS A 9 -15.77 -5.43 -1.33
C HIS A 9 -15.25 -5.91 0.02
N HIS A 10 -14.42 -5.10 0.66
CA HIS A 10 -13.89 -5.38 1.99
C HIS A 10 -13.57 -4.08 2.74
N ARG A 11 -13.78 -4.06 4.06
CA ARG A 11 -13.61 -2.85 4.90
C ARG A 11 -12.18 -2.29 4.91
N ASN A 12 -11.19 -3.12 4.58
CA ASN A 12 -9.76 -2.76 4.51
C ASN A 12 -9.23 -2.69 3.06
N LEU A 13 -10.10 -2.57 2.07
CA LEU A 13 -9.73 -2.29 0.68
C LEU A 13 -10.38 -0.99 0.23
N LEU A 14 -9.68 -0.21 -0.59
CA LEU A 14 -10.18 1.00 -1.23
C LEU A 14 -10.25 0.80 -2.75
N PRO A 15 -11.29 0.13 -3.27
CA PRO A 15 -11.48 0.01 -4.70
C PRO A 15 -11.88 1.36 -5.32
N ILE A 16 -11.56 1.53 -6.60
CA ILE A 16 -12.07 2.65 -7.39
C ILE A 16 -13.58 2.58 -7.49
N THR A 17 -14.23 3.73 -7.38
CA THR A 17 -15.69 3.84 -7.52
C THR A 17 -16.08 4.26 -8.94
N HIS A 18 -15.42 5.28 -9.48
CA HIS A 18 -15.73 5.84 -10.79
C HIS A 18 -14.45 6.24 -11.53
N VAL A 19 -14.57 6.34 -12.85
CA VAL A 19 -13.53 6.86 -13.74
C VAL A 19 -14.15 7.91 -14.64
N CYS A 20 -13.41 8.98 -14.91
CA CYS A 20 -13.75 9.97 -15.93
C CYS A 20 -12.72 9.86 -17.05
N ILE A 21 -13.19 9.62 -18.27
CA ILE A 21 -12.37 9.35 -19.47
C ILE A 21 -12.86 10.12 -20.69
N GLU A 22 -13.36 11.34 -20.48
CA GLU A 22 -13.88 12.18 -21.55
C GLU A 22 -12.78 12.56 -22.56
N GLU A 23 -13.14 12.58 -23.84
CA GLU A 23 -12.22 12.86 -24.94
C GLU A 23 -11.78 14.34 -24.89
N GLY A 24 -10.47 14.57 -24.89
CA GLY A 24 -9.87 15.91 -24.75
C GLY A 24 -9.53 16.32 -23.31
N GLU A 25 -10.01 15.58 -22.30
CA GLU A 25 -9.73 15.83 -20.88
C GLU A 25 -8.71 14.85 -20.30
N LYS A 26 -8.12 15.21 -19.16
CA LYS A 26 -7.21 14.30 -18.43
C LYS A 26 -8.03 13.20 -17.75
N PRO A 27 -7.69 11.91 -17.96
CA PRO A 27 -8.36 10.81 -17.25
C PRO A 27 -8.26 10.96 -15.74
N MET A 28 -9.38 10.80 -15.04
CA MET A 28 -9.44 10.89 -13.58
C MET A 28 -10.04 9.62 -12.97
N VAL A 29 -9.59 9.31 -11.76
CA VAL A 29 -10.07 8.19 -10.96
C VAL A 29 -10.67 8.72 -9.67
N ILE A 30 -11.86 8.25 -9.33
CA ILE A 30 -12.59 8.69 -8.13
C ILE A 30 -12.63 7.55 -7.11
N LEU A 31 -12.15 7.82 -5.90
CA LEU A 31 -12.12 6.89 -4.78
C LEU A 31 -12.78 7.52 -3.54
N PRO A 32 -13.27 6.71 -2.59
CA PRO A 32 -13.72 7.23 -1.30
C PRO A 32 -12.62 7.99 -0.58
N TYR A 33 -12.95 9.15 -0.01
CA TYR A 33 -12.00 10.02 0.67
C TYR A 33 -11.56 9.44 2.02
N MET A 34 -10.26 9.54 2.32
CA MET A 34 -9.63 9.14 3.59
C MET A 34 -8.86 10.35 4.11
N ASN A 35 -9.29 10.91 5.25
CA ASN A 35 -8.92 12.26 5.65
C ASN A 35 -7.47 12.44 6.13
N TRP A 36 -6.83 11.40 6.69
CA TRP A 36 -5.39 11.43 6.98
C TRP A 36 -4.53 11.00 5.79
N GLY A 37 -5.14 10.55 4.70
CA GLY A 37 -4.46 10.26 3.45
C GLY A 37 -3.49 9.08 3.55
N ASN A 38 -2.30 9.24 2.98
CA ASN A 38 -1.32 8.17 2.78
C ASN A 38 -0.69 7.68 4.11
N LEU A 39 -0.72 6.37 4.36
CA LEU A 39 -0.24 5.78 5.61
C LEU A 39 1.27 6.00 5.83
N LYS A 40 2.11 5.92 4.80
CA LYS A 40 3.56 6.19 4.93
C LYS A 40 3.82 7.63 5.39
N LEU A 41 3.11 8.60 4.81
CA LEU A 41 3.25 10.02 5.15
C LEU A 41 2.72 10.30 6.57
N PHE A 42 1.57 9.72 6.91
CA PHE A 42 0.99 9.80 8.25
C PHE A 42 1.95 9.28 9.33
N LEU A 43 2.50 8.08 9.15
CA LEU A 43 3.47 7.49 10.10
C LEU A 43 4.74 8.34 10.25
N ARG A 44 5.24 8.91 9.14
CA ARG A 44 6.39 9.83 9.19
C ARG A 44 6.06 11.09 9.99
N GLN A 45 4.87 11.63 9.84
CA GLN A 45 4.42 12.78 10.62
C GLN A 45 4.32 12.44 12.12
N CYS A 46 3.77 11.28 12.46
CA CYS A 46 3.70 10.83 13.85
C CYS A 46 5.08 10.68 14.50
N LYS A 47 6.07 10.14 13.78
CA LYS A 47 7.46 10.08 14.29
C LYS A 47 8.09 11.45 14.57
N LEU A 48 7.79 12.45 13.74
CA LEU A 48 8.28 13.81 13.97
C LEU A 48 7.62 14.44 15.21
N VAL A 49 6.37 14.07 15.50
CA VAL A 49 5.66 14.49 16.71
C VAL A 49 6.20 13.75 17.94
N GLU A 50 6.46 12.44 17.88
CA GLU A 50 7.07 11.68 18.98
C GLU A 50 8.37 12.30 19.48
N ALA A 51 9.21 12.80 18.57
CA ALA A 51 10.47 13.48 18.92
C ALA A 51 10.25 14.73 19.80
N ASN A 52 9.08 15.36 19.71
CA ASN A 52 8.72 16.59 20.42
C ASN A 52 7.64 16.37 21.50
N ASN A 53 6.93 15.24 21.50
CA ASN A 53 5.84 14.94 22.40
C ASN A 53 5.54 13.42 22.45
N PRO A 54 5.75 12.72 23.59
CA PRO A 54 5.60 11.27 23.70
C PRO A 54 4.15 10.74 23.69
N GLN A 55 3.17 11.57 23.35
CA GLN A 55 1.75 11.17 23.20
C GLN A 55 1.34 10.85 21.74
N ALA A 56 2.31 10.67 20.85
CA ALA A 56 2.04 10.19 19.49
C ALA A 56 1.77 8.67 19.47
N ILE A 57 1.23 8.19 18.34
CA ILE A 57 0.73 6.82 18.05
C ILE A 57 1.28 5.73 18.98
N SER A 58 0.40 4.99 19.63
CA SER A 58 0.81 3.90 20.50
C SER A 58 1.24 2.66 19.69
N GLN A 59 2.03 1.79 20.32
CA GLN A 59 2.33 0.47 19.75
C GLN A 59 1.06 -0.35 19.48
N GLN A 60 0.03 -0.19 20.31
CA GLN A 60 -1.25 -0.85 20.11
C GLN A 60 -1.96 -0.37 18.84
N ASP A 61 -1.85 0.93 18.51
CA ASP A 61 -2.40 1.48 17.28
C ASP A 61 -1.67 0.93 16.05
N LEU A 62 -0.34 0.80 16.11
CA LEU A 62 0.44 0.18 15.03
C LEU A 62 0.02 -1.28 14.81
N VAL A 63 -0.13 -2.05 15.89
CA VAL A 63 -0.63 -3.44 15.80
C VAL A 63 -2.04 -3.47 15.20
N HIS A 64 -2.92 -2.55 15.60
CA HIS A 64 -4.27 -2.46 15.06
C HIS A 64 -4.27 -2.15 13.56
N MET A 65 -3.41 -1.24 13.08
CA MET A 65 -3.24 -0.97 11.64
C MET A 65 -2.71 -2.19 10.89
N ALA A 66 -1.75 -2.93 11.48
CA ALA A 66 -1.20 -4.12 10.86
C ALA A 66 -2.23 -5.23 10.70
N ILE A 67 -3.07 -5.45 11.72
CA ILE A 67 -4.17 -6.42 11.67
C ILE A 67 -5.15 -6.07 10.54
N GLN A 68 -5.48 -4.78 10.37
CA GLN A 68 -6.37 -4.32 9.30
C GLN A 68 -5.80 -4.62 7.91
N ILE A 69 -4.52 -4.35 7.69
CA ILE A 69 -3.83 -4.66 6.44
C ILE A 69 -3.81 -6.19 6.20
N ALA A 70 -3.49 -6.98 7.24
CA ALA A 70 -3.50 -8.43 7.15
C ALA A 70 -4.90 -8.99 6.80
N CYS A 71 -5.97 -8.43 7.37
CA CYS A 71 -7.34 -8.78 7.02
C CYS A 71 -7.65 -8.48 5.55
N GLY A 72 -7.23 -7.31 5.04
CA GLY A 72 -7.36 -6.95 3.62
C GLY A 72 -6.63 -7.92 2.70
N MET A 73 -5.36 -8.23 3.01
CA MET A 73 -4.56 -9.17 2.22
C MET A 73 -5.08 -10.61 2.29
N SER A 74 -5.59 -11.06 3.44
CA SER A 74 -6.24 -12.36 3.56
C SER A 74 -7.48 -12.45 2.66
N TYR A 75 -8.26 -11.38 2.57
CA TYR A 75 -9.40 -11.31 1.65
C TYR A 75 -8.97 -11.38 0.17
N LEU A 76 -7.87 -10.73 -0.21
CA LEU A 76 -7.31 -10.79 -1.56
C LEU A 76 -6.81 -12.20 -1.90
N ALA A 77 -6.07 -12.83 -0.98
CA ALA A 77 -5.54 -14.17 -1.14
C ALA A 77 -6.66 -15.21 -1.36
N ARG A 78 -7.78 -15.12 -0.61
CA ARG A 78 -8.94 -15.99 -0.80
C ARG A 78 -9.65 -15.84 -2.15
N ARG A 79 -9.35 -14.76 -2.89
CA ARG A 79 -9.88 -14.48 -4.23
C ARG A 79 -8.82 -14.63 -5.32
N GLU A 80 -7.66 -15.19 -4.95
CA GLU A 80 -6.53 -15.39 -5.87
C GLU A 80 -6.06 -14.06 -6.51
N VAL A 81 -6.28 -12.95 -5.81
CA VAL A 81 -5.81 -11.62 -6.22
C VAL A 81 -4.46 -11.36 -5.59
N ILE A 82 -3.45 -11.18 -6.44
CA ILE A 82 -2.08 -10.85 -6.02
C ILE A 82 -1.87 -9.34 -6.17
N HIS A 83 -1.48 -8.69 -5.09
CA HIS A 83 -1.25 -7.25 -5.04
C HIS A 83 0.04 -6.84 -5.77
N LYS A 84 1.14 -7.58 -5.54
CA LYS A 84 2.50 -7.40 -6.08
C LYS A 84 3.27 -6.15 -5.61
N ASP A 85 2.69 -5.37 -4.71
CA ASP A 85 3.26 -4.08 -4.27
C ASP A 85 2.66 -3.66 -2.92
N LEU A 86 2.63 -4.58 -1.95
CA LEU A 86 2.13 -4.25 -0.62
C LEU A 86 3.19 -3.42 0.13
N ALA A 87 2.83 -2.18 0.48
CA ALA A 87 3.65 -1.30 1.28
C ALA A 87 2.78 -0.20 1.92
N ALA A 88 3.28 0.47 2.96
CA ALA A 88 2.57 1.59 3.60
C ALA A 88 2.24 2.73 2.61
N ARG A 89 3.02 2.91 1.54
CA ARG A 89 2.72 3.89 0.47
C ARG A 89 1.45 3.55 -0.33
N ASN A 90 1.01 2.29 -0.32
CA ASN A 90 -0.18 1.80 -1.00
C ASN A 90 -1.31 1.52 0.00
N CYS A 91 -1.28 2.21 1.14
CA CYS A 91 -2.30 2.18 2.16
C CYS A 91 -2.70 3.62 2.51
N VAL A 92 -3.95 3.78 2.92
CA VAL A 92 -4.51 5.06 3.38
C VAL A 92 -5.23 4.87 4.70
N ILE A 93 -5.31 5.93 5.50
CA ILE A 93 -5.86 5.93 6.85
C ILE A 93 -6.83 7.10 7.08
N ASP A 94 -7.82 6.88 7.94
CA ASP A 94 -8.75 7.92 8.39
C ASP A 94 -8.65 8.20 9.89
N ASP A 95 -9.48 9.13 10.38
CA ASP A 95 -9.45 9.64 11.76
C ASP A 95 -9.94 8.63 12.80
N THR A 96 -10.59 7.57 12.35
CA THR A 96 -10.93 6.41 13.17
C THR A 96 -9.81 5.38 13.22
N LEU A 97 -8.63 5.71 12.67
CA LEU A 97 -7.51 4.80 12.44
C LEU A 97 -7.89 3.59 11.59
N GLN A 98 -8.87 3.75 10.69
CA GLN A 98 -9.23 2.69 9.76
C GLN A 98 -8.31 2.72 8.54
N VAL A 99 -7.64 1.60 8.28
CA VAL A 99 -6.68 1.44 7.20
C VAL A 99 -7.31 0.69 6.02
N LYS A 100 -7.05 1.20 4.82
CA LYS A 100 -7.45 0.56 3.56
C LYS A 100 -6.28 0.44 2.60
N ILE A 101 -6.16 -0.71 1.96
CA ILE A 101 -5.18 -0.99 0.90
C ILE A 101 -5.73 -0.42 -0.41
N THR A 102 -4.89 0.32 -1.13
CA THR A 102 -5.21 0.93 -2.43
C THR A 102 -4.57 0.12 -3.57
N ASP A 103 -4.93 0.41 -4.82
CA ASP A 103 -4.09 -0.02 -5.95
C ASP A 103 -2.74 0.72 -5.96
N ASN A 104 -1.86 0.31 -6.87
CA ASN A 104 -0.50 0.85 -7.00
C ASN A 104 -0.28 1.75 -8.24
N ALA A 105 -1.35 2.25 -8.86
CA ALA A 105 -1.27 2.91 -10.17
C ALA A 105 -0.50 4.24 -10.17
N LEU A 106 -0.49 4.95 -9.03
CA LEU A 106 0.21 6.25 -8.89
C LEU A 106 1.47 6.14 -8.03
N SER A 107 1.79 4.95 -7.54
CA SER A 107 2.78 4.77 -6.48
C SER A 107 4.20 5.03 -6.97
N ARG A 108 4.49 4.70 -8.23
CA ARG A 108 5.79 4.97 -8.86
C ARG A 108 6.03 6.47 -9.06
N ASP A 109 4.99 7.23 -9.39
CA ASP A 109 5.08 8.67 -9.62
C ASP A 109 5.15 9.45 -8.30
N LEU A 110 4.40 9.02 -7.28
CA LEU A 110 4.35 9.67 -5.97
C LEU A 110 5.54 9.30 -5.06
N PHE A 111 6.07 8.09 -5.20
CA PHE A 111 7.17 7.57 -4.36
C PHE A 111 8.31 6.98 -5.22
N PRO A 112 8.92 7.74 -6.14
CA PRO A 112 9.91 7.21 -7.08
C PRO A 112 11.14 6.62 -6.38
N MET A 113 11.52 7.15 -5.22
CA MET A 113 12.66 6.68 -4.43
C MET A 113 12.48 5.26 -3.86
N ASP A 114 11.25 4.74 -3.83
CA ASP A 114 10.95 3.38 -3.36
C ASP A 114 11.08 2.33 -4.47
N TYR A 115 11.31 2.75 -5.72
CA TYR A 115 11.43 1.86 -6.87
C TYR A 115 12.84 1.91 -7.46
N HIS A 116 13.38 0.74 -7.79
CA HIS A 116 14.72 0.59 -8.34
C HIS A 116 14.70 -0.26 -9.62
N CYS A 117 15.55 0.10 -10.57
CA CYS A 117 15.80 -0.67 -11.79
C CYS A 117 17.01 -1.58 -11.56
N LEU A 118 16.88 -2.87 -11.91
CA LEU A 118 17.94 -3.88 -11.74
C LEU A 118 18.69 -4.17 -13.07
N GLY A 119 18.74 -3.18 -13.96
CA GLY A 119 19.45 -3.28 -15.24
C GLY A 119 18.61 -3.80 -16.41
N ASP A 120 17.30 -3.96 -16.22
CA ASP A 120 16.34 -4.47 -17.20
C ASP A 120 15.25 -3.47 -17.59
N ASN A 121 15.47 -2.19 -17.28
CA ASN A 121 14.54 -1.08 -17.51
C ASN A 121 13.17 -1.23 -16.82
N GLU A 122 13.04 -2.13 -15.85
CA GLU A 122 11.82 -2.28 -15.06
C GLU A 122 12.02 -1.72 -13.64
N ASN A 123 11.22 -0.72 -13.28
CA ASN A 123 11.21 -0.16 -11.93
C ASN A 123 10.37 -1.03 -11.01
N ARG A 124 11.02 -1.65 -10.02
CA ARG A 124 10.38 -2.57 -9.07
C ARG A 124 10.55 -2.11 -7.62
N PRO A 125 9.60 -2.42 -6.72
CA PRO A 125 9.72 -2.09 -5.30
C PRO A 125 10.65 -3.08 -4.59
N VAL A 126 11.92 -3.11 -4.97
CA VAL A 126 12.90 -4.17 -4.61
C VAL A 126 12.96 -4.43 -3.10
N ARG A 127 12.83 -3.40 -2.26
CA ARG A 127 12.86 -3.53 -0.79
C ARG A 127 11.65 -4.26 -0.20
N TRP A 128 10.57 -4.41 -0.96
CA TRP A 128 9.30 -5.04 -0.55
C TRP A 128 9.00 -6.34 -1.32
N MET A 129 9.88 -6.80 -2.20
CA MET A 129 9.67 -8.02 -2.98
C MET A 129 10.31 -9.23 -2.33
N ALA A 130 9.58 -10.34 -2.23
CA ALA A 130 10.13 -11.62 -1.81
C ALA A 130 11.29 -12.09 -2.71
N LEU A 131 12.15 -12.97 -2.20
CA LEU A 131 13.36 -13.40 -2.89
C LEU A 131 13.03 -14.12 -4.20
N GLU A 132 12.03 -15.00 -4.18
CA GLU A 132 11.51 -15.68 -5.37
C GLU A 132 10.96 -14.70 -6.41
N SER A 133 10.33 -13.61 -5.98
CA SER A 133 9.85 -12.56 -6.88
C SER A 133 11.00 -11.76 -7.49
N LEU A 134 12.10 -11.57 -6.75
CA LEU A 134 13.30 -10.88 -7.23
C LEU A 134 14.11 -11.72 -8.22
N VAL A 135 14.26 -13.02 -7.95
CA VAL A 135 15.15 -13.90 -8.73
C VAL A 135 14.42 -14.54 -9.90
N ASN A 136 13.19 -15.05 -9.67
CA ASN A 136 12.45 -15.86 -10.64
C ASN A 136 11.26 -15.12 -11.26
N ASN A 137 10.96 -13.90 -10.83
CA ASN A 137 9.74 -13.16 -11.22
C ASN A 137 8.45 -13.92 -10.84
N GLU A 138 8.51 -14.73 -9.78
CA GLU A 138 7.39 -15.53 -9.27
C GLU A 138 6.60 -14.75 -8.22
N PHE A 139 5.28 -14.67 -8.39
CA PHE A 139 4.39 -13.97 -7.47
C PHE A 139 3.31 -14.90 -6.94
N SER A 140 3.05 -14.83 -5.64
CA SER A 140 2.03 -15.58 -4.93
C SER A 140 1.44 -14.74 -3.79
N SER A 141 0.36 -15.21 -3.17
CA SER A 141 -0.14 -14.58 -1.95
C SER A 141 0.87 -14.63 -0.79
N ALA A 142 1.82 -15.56 -0.80
CA ALA A 142 2.90 -15.62 0.18
C ALA A 142 3.96 -14.53 -0.08
N SER A 143 4.34 -14.31 -1.35
CA SER A 143 5.30 -13.28 -1.72
C SER A 143 4.79 -11.85 -1.46
N ASP A 144 3.45 -11.67 -1.45
CA ASP A 144 2.79 -10.41 -1.11
C ASP A 144 2.93 -9.99 0.37
N VAL A 145 3.17 -10.95 1.27
CA VAL A 145 3.21 -10.70 2.74
C VAL A 145 4.62 -10.83 3.31
N ALA A 146 5.53 -11.50 2.59
CA ALA A 146 6.86 -11.84 3.09
C ALA A 146 8.00 -11.19 2.27
N PRO A 147 8.28 -9.88 2.44
CA PRO A 147 9.52 -9.32 1.93
C PRO A 147 10.74 -9.88 2.67
N PRO A 148 11.94 -9.91 2.06
CA PRO A 148 13.09 -10.71 2.49
C PRO A 148 13.70 -10.22 3.81
N CYS A 149 13.43 -8.97 4.19
CA CYS A 149 14.09 -8.29 5.29
C CYS A 149 13.09 -7.57 6.21
N GLY A 150 12.05 -8.23 6.72
CA GLY A 150 11.23 -7.70 7.84
C GLY A 150 10.58 -6.32 7.65
N ALA A 151 10.66 -5.71 6.47
CA ALA A 151 10.20 -4.35 6.15
C ALA A 151 8.67 -4.25 6.01
N ALA A 152 7.97 -5.32 6.37
CA ALA A 152 6.75 -5.77 5.71
C ALA A 152 5.51 -4.91 5.93
N LEU A 153 5.50 -3.96 6.86
CA LEU A 153 4.33 -3.10 7.03
C LEU A 153 4.65 -1.66 7.36
N PHE A 154 5.66 -1.42 8.18
CA PHE A 154 5.93 -0.07 8.67
C PHE A 154 7.15 0.58 8.07
N GLY A 155 8.04 -0.15 7.38
CA GLY A 155 9.19 0.35 6.60
C GLY A 155 9.55 1.82 6.84
N VAL A 156 9.93 2.15 8.07
CA VAL A 156 10.43 3.48 8.41
C VAL A 156 11.94 3.36 8.43
N SER A 157 12.52 3.32 7.23
CA SER A 157 13.95 3.44 7.00
C SER A 157 14.16 4.48 5.92
#